data_AF-A0AAW4XRD8-F1
#
_entry.id   AF-A0AAW4XRD8-F1
#
_cell.length_a   1.000
_cell.length_b   1.000
_cell.length_c   1.000
_cell.angle_alpha   90.00
_cell.angle_beta   90.00
_cell.angle_gamma   90.00
#
_symmetry.space_group_name_H-M   'P 1'
#
loop_
_entity.id
_entity.type
_entity.pdbx_description
1 polymer ?
#
loop_
_entity_poly.entity_id
_entity_poly.type
_entity_poly.pdbx_seq_one_letter_code
_entity_poly.pdbx_strand_id
1 'polypeptide(L)' 'VNEVTTLMGNLDLRPIVTTGYLREAYVGTEADLGLRVTIDHKVHGRDRDFHFASGAENRFIIPPKLAIVELKANERVP' A
#
# COMPACT_ATOMS: atom_id res chain seq x y z
N VAL A 1 18.64 -8.32 -13.60
CA VAL A 1 18.46 -6.90 -13.21
C VAL A 1 18.10 -6.07 -14.45
N ASN A 2 16.95 -6.33 -15.10
CA ASN A 2 16.53 -5.60 -16.32
C ASN A 2 15.00 -5.49 -16.46
N GLU A 3 14.21 -6.38 -15.87
CA GLU A 3 12.75 -6.43 -16.07
C GLU A 3 12.05 -5.10 -15.73
N VAL A 4 12.38 -4.48 -14.59
CA VAL A 4 11.79 -3.20 -14.17
C VAL A 4 12.12 -2.07 -15.16
N THR A 5 13.40 -1.91 -15.53
CA THR A 5 13.85 -0.87 -16.47
C THR A 5 13.26 -1.09 -17.86
N THR A 6 13.22 -2.34 -18.33
CA THR A 6 12.58 -2.70 -19.60
C THR A 6 11.10 -2.37 -19.59
N LEU A 7 10.38 -2.68 -18.50
CA LEU A 7 8.96 -2.35 -18.39
C LEU A 7 8.72 -0.84 -18.35
N MET A 8 9.54 -0.10 -17.60
CA MET A 8 9.47 1.36 -17.54
C MET A 8 9.66 1.99 -18.92
N GLY A 9 10.65 1.52 -19.69
CA GLY A 9 10.92 2.04 -21.03
C GLY A 9 9.87 1.63 -22.06
N ASN A 10 9.50 0.34 -22.09
CA ASN A 10 8.58 -0.19 -23.10
C ASN A 10 7.13 0.31 -22.93
N LEU A 11 6.72 0.59 -21.69
CA LEU A 11 5.36 1.05 -21.38
C LEU A 11 5.28 2.53 -20.99
N ASP A 12 6.39 3.28 -21.10
CA ASP A 12 6.48 4.69 -20.70
C ASP A 12 5.85 4.93 -19.31
N LEU A 13 6.22 4.07 -18.35
CA LEU A 13 5.64 4.14 -17.00
C LEU A 13 6.11 5.43 -16.31
N ARG A 14 5.13 6.19 -15.80
CA ARG A 14 5.35 7.44 -15.07
C ARG A 14 4.62 7.41 -13.73
N PRO A 15 5.07 8.17 -12.73
CA PRO A 15 4.28 8.36 -11.51
C PRO A 15 2.91 8.98 -11.85
N ILE A 16 1.84 8.32 -11.42
CA ILE A 16 0.45 8.77 -11.66
C ILE A 16 -0.35 8.97 -10.36
N VAL A 17 0.01 8.24 -9.30
CA VAL A 17 -0.66 8.27 -7.99
C VAL A 17 0.39 7.98 -6.91
N THR A 18 0.28 8.65 -5.77
CA THR A 18 0.95 8.22 -4.53
C THR A 18 -0.10 7.82 -3.51
N THR A 19 0.15 6.71 -2.80
CA THR A 19 -0.68 6.24 -1.68
C THR A 19 0.18 6.13 -0.43
N GLY A 20 -0.25 6.77 0.65
CA GLY A 20 0.32 6.71 1.99
C GLY A 20 -0.69 6.17 3.00
N TYR A 21 -0.19 5.57 4.07
CA TYR A 21 -0.99 4.95 5.14
C TYR A 21 -0.15 4.82 6.41
N LEU A 22 -0.82 4.58 7.54
CA LEU A 22 -0.20 4.17 8.80
C LEU A 22 -0.50 2.68 9.00
N ARG A 23 0.53 1.84 9.10
CA ARG A 23 0.38 0.38 9.18
C ARG A 23 0.67 -0.15 10.57
N GLU A 24 -0.25 -0.95 11.08
CA GLU A 24 -0.01 -1.92 12.14
C GLU A 24 0.14 -3.31 11.50
N ALA A 25 1.14 -4.08 11.92
CA ALA A 25 1.43 -5.38 11.35
C ALA A 25 1.60 -6.42 12.45
N TYR A 26 0.94 -7.56 12.28
CA TYR A 26 0.96 -8.67 13.21
C TYR A 26 1.36 -9.95 12.49
N VAL A 27 2.12 -10.79 13.19
CA VAL A 27 2.49 -12.13 12.76
C VAL A 27 1.89 -13.11 13.76
N GLY A 28 1.14 -14.09 13.25
CA GLY A 28 0.54 -15.14 14.06
C GLY A 28 1.60 -15.99 14.76
N THR A 29 1.27 -16.41 15.97
CA THR A 29 2.13 -17.25 16.82
C THR A 29 1.38 -18.51 17.23
N GLU A 30 2.09 -19.53 17.70
CA GLU A 30 1.52 -20.78 18.22
C GLU A 30 0.59 -21.51 17.21
N ALA A 31 -0.72 -21.49 17.43
CA ALA A 31 -1.70 -22.15 16.56
C ALA A 31 -1.81 -21.47 15.18
N ASP A 32 -1.37 -20.21 15.06
CA ASP A 32 -1.51 -19.38 13.87
C ASP A 32 -0.19 -19.23 13.09
N LEU A 33 0.71 -20.22 13.16
CA LEU A 33 1.97 -20.22 12.42
C LEU A 33 1.71 -20.16 10.90
N GLY A 34 1.83 -18.96 10.32
CA GLY A 34 1.59 -18.69 8.91
C GLY A 34 0.53 -17.62 8.64
N LEU A 35 -0.20 -17.18 9.66
CA LEU A 35 -1.08 -16.01 9.60
C LEU A 35 -0.26 -14.72 9.69
N ARG A 36 -0.56 -13.76 8.81
CA ARG A 36 -0.05 -12.38 8.89
C ARG A 36 -1.23 -11.44 8.70
N VAL A 37 -1.36 -10.45 9.57
CA VAL A 37 -2.42 -9.45 9.50
C VAL A 37 -1.78 -8.08 9.37
N THR A 38 -2.30 -7.25 8.47
CA THR A 38 -1.98 -5.82 8.45
C THR A 38 -3.25 -4.99 8.56
N ILE A 39 -3.15 -3.86 9.24
CA ILE A 39 -4.21 -2.87 9.37
C ILE A 39 -3.65 -1.53 8.92
N ASP A 40 -4.18 -1.02 7.80
CA ASP A 40 -3.76 0.24 7.22
C ASP A 40 -4.79 1.33 7.53
N HIS A 41 -4.37 2.27 8.38
CA HIS A 41 -5.16 3.43 8.79
C HIS A 41 -4.83 4.66 7.94
N LYS A 42 -5.76 5.62 7.96
CA LYS A 42 -5.57 6.95 7.36
C LYS A 42 -5.10 6.85 5.90
N VAL A 43 -5.65 5.93 5.12
CA VAL A 43 -5.22 5.72 3.73
C VAL A 43 -5.50 7.00 2.93
N HIS A 44 -4.44 7.61 2.42
CA HIS A 44 -4.45 8.93 1.80
C HIS A 44 -3.51 8.96 0.60
N GLY A 45 -3.69 9.91 -0.28
CA GLY A 45 -2.87 10.00 -1.47
C GLY A 45 -3.21 11.18 -2.35
N ARG A 46 -2.62 11.19 -3.53
CA ARG A 46 -2.88 12.20 -4.56
C ARG A 46 -2.63 11.62 -5.93
N ASP A 47 -3.32 12.18 -6.91
CA ASP A 47 -3.34 11.81 -8.32
C ASP A 47 -2.73 12.91 -9.20
N ARG A 48 -2.16 13.95 -8.59
CA ARG A 48 -1.68 15.16 -9.27
C ARG A 48 -0.51 15.82 -8.54
N ASP A 49 0.05 16.82 -9.21
CA ASP A 49 1.10 17.69 -8.70
C ASP A 49 2.42 16.95 -8.38
N PHE A 50 2.80 15.92 -9.14
CA PHE A 50 4.04 15.15 -8.86
C PHE A 50 5.36 15.90 -9.14
N HIS A 51 5.29 17.15 -9.60
CA HIS A 51 6.48 17.98 -9.81
C HIS A 51 7.21 18.24 -8.49
N PHE A 52 8.54 18.27 -8.56
CA PHE A 52 9.38 18.61 -7.41
C PHE A 52 9.03 20.02 -6.90
N ALA A 53 9.00 20.19 -5.57
CA ALA A 53 8.59 21.43 -4.87
C ALA A 53 7.12 21.87 -5.08
N SER A 54 6.25 21.01 -5.59
CA SER A 54 4.80 21.24 -5.53
C SER A 54 4.30 21.29 -4.09
N GLY A 55 3.53 22.33 -3.74
CA GLY A 55 2.79 22.42 -2.48
C GLY A 55 1.56 21.53 -2.52
N ALA A 56 1.75 20.22 -2.61
CA ALA A 56 0.67 19.27 -2.81
C ALA A 56 0.15 18.68 -1.50
N GLU A 57 -1.18 18.61 -1.38
CA GLU A 57 -1.86 18.00 -0.25
C GLU A 57 -2.41 16.63 -0.61
N ASN A 58 -2.25 15.69 0.31
CA ASN A 58 -2.87 14.39 0.18
C ASN A 58 -4.34 14.44 0.64
N ARG A 59 -5.18 13.67 -0.04
CA ARG A 59 -6.59 13.48 0.28
C ARG A 59 -6.83 12.06 0.76
N PHE A 60 -7.77 11.89 1.69
CA PHE A 60 -8.18 10.56 2.13
C PHE A 60 -8.80 9.79 0.95
N ILE A 61 -8.31 8.57 0.72
CA ILE A 61 -8.83 7.65 -0.31
C ILE A 61 -10.07 6.92 0.22
N ILE A 62 -10.08 6.62 1.52
CA ILE A 62 -11.23 6.08 2.26
C ILE A 62 -11.56 7.01 3.43
N PRO A 63 -12.82 7.05 3.94
CA PRO A 63 -13.14 7.81 5.14
C PRO A 63 -12.14 7.53 6.28
N PRO A 64 -11.63 8.56 7.00
CA PRO A 64 -10.51 8.41 7.93
C PRO A 64 -10.81 7.54 9.16
N LYS A 65 -12.10 7.24 9.41
CA LYS A 65 -12.57 6.31 10.45
C LYS A 65 -12.55 4.83 10.02
N LEU A 66 -12.26 4.55 8.76
CA LEU A 66 -12.15 3.19 8.22
C LEU A 66 -10.68 2.80 8.07
N ALA A 67 -10.42 1.50 8.05
CA ALA A 67 -9.12 0.90 7.83
C ALA A 67 -9.22 -0.22 6.80
N ILE A 68 -8.13 -0.50 6.10
CA ILE A 68 -8.00 -1.68 5.24
C ILE A 68 -7.36 -2.79 6.09
N VAL A 69 -8.04 -3.93 6.21
CA VAL A 69 -7.50 -5.11 6.91
C VAL A 69 -7.13 -6.15 5.87
N GLU A 70 -5.87 -6.58 5.88
CA GLU A 70 -5.36 -7.65 5.03
C GLU A 70 -5.00 -8.85 5.88
N LEU A 71 -5.64 -9.99 5.63
CA LEU A 71 -5.31 -11.28 6.24
C LEU A 71 -4.60 -12.16 5.22
N LYS A 72 -3.37 -12.57 5.52
CA LYS A 72 -2.58 -13.50 4.70
C LYS A 72 -2.41 -14.81 5.46
N ALA A 73 -2.84 -15.89 4.85
CA ALA A 73 -2.68 -17.24 5.38
C ALA A 73 -1.95 -18.10 4.36
N ASN A 74 -0.96 -18.85 4.81
CA ASN A 74 -0.16 -19.70 3.92
C ASN A 74 -0.91 -20.99 3.53
N GLU A 75 -1.67 -21.59 4.44
CA GLU A 75 -2.66 -22.67 4.23
C GLU A 75 -3.79 -22.52 5.27
N ARG A 76 -4.92 -23.24 5.10
CA ARG A 76 -6.17 -23.09 5.89
C ARG A 76 -5.95 -22.52 7.30
N VAL A 77 -6.35 -21.27 7.48
CA VAL A 77 -6.68 -20.72 8.79
C VAL A 77 -7.86 -21.54 9.32
N PRO A 78 -7.88 -21.94 10.61
CA PRO A 78 -8.99 -22.69 11.19
C PRO A 78 -10.38 -22.11 10.88
#